data_AF-A0A7Z0MTV1-F1
#
_entry.id   AF-A0A7Z0MTV1-F1
#
_cell.length_a   1.000
_cell.length_b   1.000
_cell.length_c   1.000
_cell.angle_alpha   90.00
_cell.angle_beta   90.00
_cell.angle_gamma   90.00
#
_symmetry.space_group_name_H-M   'P 1'
#
loop_
_entity.id
_entity.type
_entity.pdbx_description
1 polymer ?
#
loop_
_entity_poly.entity_id
_entity_poly.type
_entity_poly.pdbx_seq_one_letter_code
_entity_poly.pdbx_strand_id
1 'polypeptide(L)'
;MATKKTAGLSADAVVSSILTDDMFATPDTVIEHPVKLGDGKERTMYFKPLTAIEWKKHMEAENSKDAKVRSESAARLISKCVVEPDGRRALTPQQAARLKPSVSGAFFMAILEINEIFKKPDLDDDVDDEEIVDEEDATDEIELEG
;
A
#
# COMPACT_ATOMS: atom_id res chain seq x y z
N MET A 1 -38.79 -41.78 10.05
CA MET A 1 -38.29 -40.48 9.58
C MET A 1 -36.77 -40.54 9.62
N ALA A 2 -36.10 -40.49 8.47
CA ALA A 2 -34.65 -40.56 8.38
C ALA A 2 -34.10 -39.14 8.19
N THR A 3 -33.52 -38.59 9.25
CA THR A 3 -32.78 -37.32 9.19
C THR A 3 -31.45 -37.54 8.49
N LYS A 4 -31.36 -37.05 7.25
CA LYS A 4 -30.15 -37.06 6.43
C LYS A 4 -29.13 -36.12 7.07
N LYS A 5 -28.07 -36.69 7.67
CA LYS A 5 -26.91 -35.98 8.21
C LYS A 5 -26.20 -35.28 7.05
N THR A 6 -26.31 -33.96 6.96
CA THR A 6 -25.46 -33.16 6.08
C THR A 6 -24.04 -33.23 6.63
N ALA A 7 -23.15 -33.92 5.91
CA ALA A 7 -21.73 -33.83 6.18
C ALA A 7 -21.31 -32.38 5.93
N GLY A 8 -20.92 -31.67 6.98
CA GLY A 8 -20.35 -30.34 6.85
C GLY A 8 -19.07 -30.43 6.02
N LEU A 9 -18.96 -29.59 5.00
CA LEU A 9 -17.67 -29.33 4.36
C LEU A 9 -16.75 -28.75 5.43
N SER A 10 -15.59 -29.37 5.64
CA SER A 10 -14.50 -28.76 6.39
C SER A 10 -14.11 -27.45 5.70
N ALA A 11 -13.87 -26.39 6.47
CA ALA A 11 -13.45 -25.08 5.94
C ALA A 11 -12.17 -25.17 5.08
N ASP A 12 -11.37 -26.23 5.27
CA ASP A 12 -10.09 -26.43 4.58
C ASP A 12 -10.19 -27.24 3.27
N ALA A 13 -11.39 -27.61 2.81
CA ALA A 13 -11.57 -28.47 1.64
C ALA A 13 -12.30 -27.76 0.50
N VAL A 14 -11.72 -26.66 0.00
CA VAL A 14 -12.06 -26.12 -1.32
C VAL A 14 -10.86 -26.32 -2.23
N VAL A 15 -10.74 -27.51 -2.81
CA VAL A 15 -9.71 -27.82 -3.82
C VAL A 15 -10.21 -27.28 -5.16
N SER A 16 -10.12 -25.96 -5.32
CA SER A 16 -10.41 -25.28 -6.58
C SER A 16 -9.17 -25.31 -7.47
N SER A 17 -9.26 -25.89 -8.66
CA SER A 17 -8.13 -25.97 -9.61
C SER A 17 -7.75 -24.64 -10.26
N ILE A 18 -8.53 -23.58 -10.01
CA ILE A 18 -8.28 -22.23 -10.57
C ILE A 18 -7.64 -21.27 -9.57
N LEU A 19 -7.55 -21.65 -8.29
CA LEU A 19 -6.91 -20.83 -7.26
C LEU A 19 -5.51 -21.37 -6.99
N THR A 20 -4.53 -20.48 -6.95
CA THR A 20 -3.13 -20.78 -6.63
C THR A 20 -2.73 -20.08 -5.33
N ASP A 21 -1.72 -20.62 -4.63
CA ASP A 21 -1.33 -20.15 -3.29
C ASP A 21 -0.88 -18.67 -3.26
N ASP A 22 -0.32 -18.17 -4.36
CA ASP A 22 0.09 -16.77 -4.55
C ASP A 22 -1.08 -15.78 -4.59
N MET A 23 -2.31 -16.25 -4.81
CA MET A 23 -3.52 -15.42 -4.71
C MET A 23 -3.91 -15.12 -3.26
N PHE A 24 -3.25 -15.72 -2.27
CA PHE A 24 -3.56 -15.57 -0.86
C PHE A 24 -2.40 -14.89 -0.11
N ALA A 25 -2.74 -13.89 0.70
CA ALA A 25 -1.79 -13.35 1.67
C ALA A 25 -1.58 -14.38 2.79
N THR A 26 -0.41 -15.01 2.80
CA THR A 26 -0.03 -15.97 3.84
C THR A 26 0.34 -15.22 5.13
N PRO A 27 -0.31 -15.50 6.27
CA PRO A 27 -0.13 -14.75 7.52
C PRO A 27 1.31 -14.67 8.04
N ASP A 28 2.10 -15.72 7.79
CA ASP A 28 3.47 -15.86 8.28
C ASP A 28 4.54 -15.46 7.25
N THR A 29 4.11 -15.01 6.05
CA THR A 29 5.05 -14.56 5.02
C THR A 29 5.61 -13.19 5.39
N VAL A 30 6.95 -13.13 5.45
CA VAL A 30 7.73 -11.91 5.60
C VAL A 30 8.50 -11.67 4.31
N ILE A 31 8.33 -10.48 3.75
CA ILE A 31 8.95 -10.03 2.51
C ILE A 31 10.01 -9.00 2.88
N GLU A 32 11.24 -9.27 2.48
CA GLU A 32 12.34 -8.31 2.52
C GLU A 32 12.20 -7.37 1.31
N HIS A 33 12.16 -6.06 1.55
CA HIS A 33 11.97 -5.06 0.49
C HIS A 33 12.91 -3.85 0.70
N PRO A 34 13.65 -3.42 -0.33
CA PRO A 34 14.45 -2.21 -0.25
C PRO A 34 13.55 -0.97 -0.25
N VAL A 35 13.79 -0.07 0.70
CA VAL A 35 13.04 1.18 0.83
C VAL A 35 13.99 2.37 0.79
N LYS A 36 13.85 3.20 -0.24
CA LYS A 36 14.52 4.51 -0.32
C LYS A 36 13.81 5.51 0.59
N LEU A 37 14.51 5.95 1.63
CA LEU A 37 13.99 6.91 2.59
C LEU A 37 14.28 8.36 2.15
N GLY A 38 13.60 9.32 2.78
CA GLY A 38 13.77 10.74 2.45
C GLY A 38 15.14 11.35 2.76
N ASP A 39 16.07 10.60 3.38
CA ASP A 39 17.48 10.98 3.51
C ASP A 39 18.33 10.53 2.30
N GLY A 40 17.68 9.99 1.26
CA GLY A 40 18.31 9.47 0.05
C GLY A 40 18.91 8.08 0.21
N LYS A 41 18.93 7.52 1.43
CA LYS A 41 19.50 6.21 1.69
C LYS A 41 18.45 5.12 1.49
N GLU A 42 18.88 4.04 0.88
CA GLU A 42 18.11 2.81 0.83
C GLU A 42 18.35 1.99 2.10
N ARG A 43 17.28 1.41 2.64
CA ARG A 43 17.36 0.46 3.75
C ARG A 43 16.49 -0.74 3.45
N THR A 44 17.04 -1.91 3.73
CA THR A 44 16.27 -3.15 3.80
C THR A 44 15.26 -3.07 4.93
N MET A 45 14.00 -3.31 4.59
CA MET A 45 12.88 -3.35 5.54
C MET A 45 12.10 -4.65 5.34
N TYR A 46 11.34 -5.06 6.36
CA TYR A 46 10.54 -6.27 6.32
C TYR A 46 9.06 -5.96 6.44
N PHE A 47 8.27 -6.62 5.59
CA PHE A 47 6.83 -6.40 5.50
C PHE A 47 6.08 -7.72 5.48
N LYS A 48 4.84 -7.71 5.95
CA LYS A 48 3.89 -8.77 5.65
C LYS A 48 2.84 -8.26 4.65
N PRO A 49 2.37 -9.11 3.72
CA PRO A 49 1.30 -8.77 2.80
C PRO A 49 -0.02 -8.57 3.56
N LEU A 50 -0.93 -7.83 2.94
CA LEU A 50 -2.27 -7.56 3.45
C LEU A 50 -3.25 -8.59 2.90
N THR A 51 -4.13 -9.08 3.77
CA THR A 51 -5.34 -9.76 3.29
C THR A 51 -6.33 -8.73 2.73
N ALA A 52 -7.23 -9.17 1.84
CA ALA A 52 -8.28 -8.31 1.28
C ALA A 52 -9.17 -7.65 2.35
N ILE A 53 -9.42 -8.34 3.48
CA ILE A 53 -10.18 -7.79 4.61
C ILE A 53 -9.44 -6.62 5.26
N GLU A 54 -8.11 -6.70 5.34
CA GLU A 54 -7.30 -5.68 5.99
C GLU A 54 -7.17 -4.44 5.11
N TRP A 55 -7.01 -4.63 3.81
CA TRP A 55 -7.07 -3.55 2.83
C TRP A 55 -8.43 -2.83 2.89
N LYS A 56 -9.54 -3.57 2.86
CA LYS A 56 -10.88 -2.97 2.96
C LYS A 56 -11.06 -2.16 4.26
N LYS A 57 -10.60 -2.67 5.39
CA LYS A 57 -10.65 -1.94 6.68
C LYS A 57 -9.85 -0.64 6.64
N HIS A 58 -8.72 -0.61 5.93
CA HIS A 58 -7.97 0.61 5.72
C HIS A 58 -8.75 1.63 4.88
N MET A 59 -9.31 1.20 3.74
CA MET A 59 -10.13 2.06 2.87
C MET A 59 -11.35 2.64 3.62
N GLU A 60 -12.02 1.84 4.43
CA GLU A 60 -13.14 2.30 5.27
C GLU A 60 -12.68 3.33 6.31
N ALA A 61 -11.52 3.13 6.93
CA ALA A 61 -10.97 4.06 7.90
C ALA A 61 -10.55 5.39 7.23
N GLU A 62 -9.93 5.33 6.05
CA GLU A 62 -9.52 6.50 5.27
C GLU A 62 -10.72 7.34 4.82
N ASN A 63 -11.83 6.68 4.48
CA ASN A 63 -13.09 7.33 4.10
C ASN A 63 -14.06 7.58 5.28
N SER A 64 -13.62 7.36 6.51
CA SER A 64 -14.46 7.53 7.71
C SER A 64 -14.99 8.95 7.83
N LYS A 65 -16.15 9.16 8.46
CA LYS A 65 -16.64 10.52 8.80
C LYS A 65 -15.91 11.11 10.01
N ASP A 66 -15.34 10.27 10.87
CA ASP A 66 -14.54 10.69 12.01
C ASP A 66 -13.14 11.10 11.55
N ALA A 67 -12.82 12.39 11.73
CA ALA A 67 -11.54 12.97 11.33
C ALA A 67 -10.34 12.29 12.02
N LYS A 68 -10.50 11.84 13.27
CA LYS A 68 -9.45 11.15 13.99
C LYS A 68 -9.17 9.79 13.35
N VAL A 69 -10.22 9.03 13.05
CA VAL A 69 -10.10 7.72 12.38
C VAL A 69 -9.41 7.86 11.03
N ARG A 70 -9.81 8.87 10.23
CA ARG A 70 -9.16 9.16 8.94
C ARG A 70 -7.67 9.48 9.12
N SER A 71 -7.34 10.39 10.02
CA SER A 71 -5.95 10.83 10.24
C SER A 71 -5.02 9.71 10.73
N GLU A 72 -5.56 8.68 11.40
CA GLU A 72 -4.80 7.55 11.93
C GLU A 72 -4.75 6.34 10.97
N SER A 73 -5.47 6.36 9.84
CA SER A 73 -5.66 5.19 8.96
C SER A 73 -4.33 4.66 8.41
N ALA A 74 -3.47 5.54 7.90
CA ALA A 74 -2.16 5.19 7.35
C ALA A 74 -1.21 4.64 8.42
N ALA A 75 -1.15 5.29 9.59
CA ALA A 75 -0.31 4.84 10.70
C ALA A 75 -0.71 3.43 11.18
N ARG A 76 -2.01 3.13 11.22
CA ARG A 76 -2.53 1.80 11.56
C ARG A 76 -2.11 0.76 10.53
N LEU A 77 -2.20 1.08 9.24
CA LEU A 77 -1.75 0.19 8.16
C LEU A 77 -0.25 -0.08 8.23
N ILE A 78 0.56 0.98 8.33
CA ILE A 78 2.03 0.87 8.44
C ILE A 78 2.43 -0.01 9.62
N SER A 79 1.89 0.26 10.81
CA SER A 79 2.19 -0.54 12.02
C SER A 79 1.77 -2.00 11.92
N LYS A 80 0.90 -2.33 10.96
CA LYS A 80 0.40 -3.68 10.73
C LYS A 80 1.30 -4.43 9.76
N CYS A 81 1.78 -3.76 8.72
CA CYS A 81 2.58 -4.36 7.66
C CYS A 81 4.07 -4.39 7.99
N VAL A 82 4.62 -3.34 8.60
CA VAL A 82 6.06 -3.27 8.90
C VAL A 82 6.37 -4.16 10.11
N VAL A 83 7.23 -5.15 9.87
CA VAL A 83 7.60 -6.18 10.82
C VAL A 83 9.11 -6.27 10.97
N GLU A 84 9.54 -7.00 11.99
CA GLU A 84 10.90 -7.50 12.14
C GLU A 84 11.11 -8.72 11.20
N PRO A 85 12.35 -9.17 10.97
CA PRO A 85 12.63 -10.35 10.14
C PRO A 85 11.91 -11.63 10.60
N ASP A 86 11.52 -11.70 11.87
CA ASP A 86 10.79 -12.82 12.47
C ASP A 86 9.26 -12.66 12.45
N GLY A 87 8.75 -11.65 11.74
CA GLY A 87 7.32 -11.38 11.59
C GLY A 87 6.67 -10.65 12.77
N ARG A 88 7.41 -10.38 13.86
CA ARG A 88 6.88 -9.55 14.95
C ARG A 88 6.70 -8.11 14.49
N ARG A 89 5.70 -7.43 15.04
CA ARG A 89 5.45 -6.01 14.76
C ARG A 89 6.67 -5.16 15.12
N ALA A 90 7.21 -4.39 14.16
CA ALA A 90 8.35 -3.51 14.38
C ALA A 90 7.99 -2.22 15.13
N LEU A 91 6.75 -1.74 14.99
CA LEU A 91 6.28 -0.51 15.62
C LEU A 91 4.78 -0.50 15.94
N THR A 92 4.42 0.20 17.00
CA THR A 92 3.02 0.47 17.37
C THR A 92 2.36 1.51 16.45
N PRO A 93 1.02 1.58 16.36
CA PRO A 93 0.33 2.63 15.61
C PRO A 93 0.73 4.04 16.09
N GLN A 94 0.94 4.22 17.40
CA GLN A 94 1.35 5.49 17.99
C GLN A 94 2.78 5.88 17.58
N GLN A 95 3.68 4.90 17.44
CA GLN A 95 5.02 5.15 16.89
C GLN A 95 4.95 5.47 15.40
N ALA A 96 4.13 4.74 14.64
CA ALA A 96 3.92 4.99 13.20
C ALA A 96 3.37 6.39 12.93
N ALA A 97 2.44 6.88 13.75
CA ALA A 97 1.88 8.23 13.66
C ALA A 97 2.92 9.35 13.93
N ARG A 98 4.08 9.01 14.50
CA ARG A 98 5.17 9.95 14.81
C ARG A 98 6.33 9.85 13.83
N LEU A 99 6.22 9.03 12.79
CA LEU A 99 7.23 8.95 11.75
C LEU A 99 7.39 10.32 11.06
N LYS A 100 8.60 10.60 10.58
CA LYS A 100 8.80 11.72 9.65
C LYS A 100 7.90 11.51 8.43
N PRO A 101 7.28 12.56 7.86
CA PRO A 101 6.40 12.42 6.70
C PRO A 101 7.03 11.64 5.54
N SER A 102 8.32 11.89 5.24
CA SER A 102 9.05 11.17 4.19
C SER A 102 9.23 9.67 4.47
N VAL A 103 9.40 9.27 5.73
CA VAL A 103 9.50 7.86 6.13
C VAL A 103 8.11 7.20 6.08
N SER A 104 7.08 7.90 6.57
CA SER A 104 5.70 7.40 6.50
C SER A 104 5.26 7.18 5.05
N GLY A 105 5.55 8.12 4.16
CA GLY A 105 5.24 8.00 2.73
C GLY A 105 5.99 6.84 2.08
N ALA A 106 7.30 6.69 2.35
CA ALA A 106 8.10 5.60 1.81
C ALA A 106 7.57 4.21 2.25
N PHE A 107 7.21 4.05 3.53
CA PHE A 107 6.61 2.80 4.02
C PHE A 107 5.23 2.55 3.41
N PHE A 108 4.41 3.58 3.26
CA PHE A 108 3.10 3.42 2.63
C PHE A 108 3.23 2.97 1.17
N MET A 109 4.11 3.59 0.39
CA MET A 109 4.36 3.19 -1.01
C MET A 109 4.90 1.76 -1.11
N ALA A 110 5.85 1.37 -0.25
CA ALA A 110 6.34 -0.01 -0.19
C ALA A 110 5.21 -1.01 0.09
N ILE A 111 4.28 -0.67 0.98
CA ILE A 111 3.10 -1.51 1.25
C ILE A 111 2.22 -1.64 0.00
N LEU A 112 1.99 -0.56 -0.74
CA LEU A 112 1.20 -0.63 -1.98
C LEU A 112 1.88 -1.48 -3.06
N GLU A 113 3.20 -1.38 -3.19
CA GLU A 113 4.01 -2.17 -4.14
C GLU A 113 3.96 -3.66 -3.81
N ILE A 114 4.22 -4.02 -2.55
CA ILE A 114 4.21 -5.41 -2.09
C ILE A 114 2.85 -6.08 -2.27
N ASN A 115 1.77 -5.30 -2.24
CA ASN A 115 0.41 -5.79 -2.44
C ASN A 115 -0.10 -5.58 -3.87
N GLU A 116 0.77 -5.22 -4.81
CA GLU A 116 0.46 -5.03 -6.23
C GLU A 116 -0.67 -4.01 -6.49
N ILE A 117 -0.89 -3.09 -5.56
CA ILE A 117 -1.90 -2.02 -5.66
C ILE A 117 -1.36 -0.85 -6.49
N PHE A 118 -0.04 -0.62 -6.39
CA PHE A 118 0.66 0.40 -7.13
C PHE A 118 1.97 -0.18 -7.65
N LYS A 119 2.24 -0.04 -8.94
CA LYS A 119 3.55 -0.33 -9.53
C LYS A 119 4.21 1.00 -9.88
N LYS A 120 5.44 1.23 -9.41
CA LYS A 120 6.22 2.37 -9.91
C LYS A 120 6.39 2.19 -11.42
N PRO A 121 6.26 3.27 -12.23
CA PRO A 121 6.65 3.20 -13.62
C PRO A 121 8.14 2.83 -13.68
N ASP A 122 8.47 1.87 -14.51
CA ASP A 122 9.84 1.48 -14.79
C ASP A 122 10.48 2.67 -15.54
N LEU A 123 11.26 3.50 -14.86
CA LEU A 123 11.91 4.71 -15.43
C LEU A 123 13.12 4.38 -16.34
N ASP A 124 13.23 3.12 -16.77
CA ASP A 124 14.31 2.63 -17.64
C ASP A 124 13.83 2.44 -19.10
N ASP A 125 12.57 2.77 -19.43
CA ASP A 125 12.17 2.94 -20.83
C ASP A 125 12.53 4.36 -21.26
N ASP A 126 13.55 4.45 -22.12
CA ASP A 126 14.03 5.63 -22.84
C ASP A 126 12.98 6.74 -22.96
N VAL A 127 13.07 7.74 -22.06
CA VAL A 127 12.53 9.06 -22.38
C VAL A 127 13.49 9.61 -23.43
N ASP A 128 13.18 9.36 -24.70
CA ASP A 128 13.64 10.24 -25.77
C ASP A 128 13.37 11.66 -25.29
N ASP A 129 14.44 12.44 -25.16
CA ASP A 129 14.42 13.88 -24.97
C ASP A 129 13.66 14.51 -26.15
N GLU A 130 12.33 14.38 -26.19
CA GLU A 130 11.53 15.33 -26.95
C GLU A 130 11.64 16.65 -26.21
N GLU A 131 12.51 17.52 -26.76
CA GLU A 131 12.62 18.93 -26.44
C GLU A 131 11.23 19.48 -26.10
N ILE A 132 11.03 19.86 -24.84
CA ILE A 132 9.95 20.75 -24.47
C ILE A 132 10.25 22.06 -25.18
N VAL A 133 9.63 22.25 -26.35
CA VAL A 133 9.66 23.54 -27.05
C VAL A 133 8.76 24.46 -26.23
N ASP A 134 9.39 25.38 -25.50
CA ASP A 134 8.70 26.51 -24.88
C ASP A 134 8.09 27.37 -26.01
N GLU A 135 6.85 27.10 -26.40
CA GLU A 135 6.01 28.10 -27.07
C GLU A 135 5.52 29.08 -26.00
N GLU A 136 6.39 30.05 -25.66
CA GLU A 136 5.94 31.33 -25.16
C GLU A 136 5.10 31.99 -26.25
N ASP A 137 3.77 32.00 -26.10
CA ASP A 137 2.97 32.96 -26.86
C ASP A 137 1.77 33.53 -26.07
N ALA A 138 1.56 34.82 -26.34
CA ALA A 138 0.43 35.68 -26.03
C ALA A 138 0.23 36.17 -24.57
N THR A 139 0.95 37.25 -24.22
CA THR A 139 0.40 38.30 -23.35
C THR A 139 -0.74 39.03 -24.10
N ASP A 140 -1.99 38.79 -23.72
CA ASP A 140 -3.09 39.67 -24.12
C ASP A 140 -3.00 40.99 -23.32
N GLU A 141 -2.55 42.04 -24.00
CA GLU A 141 -2.71 43.43 -23.58
C GLU A 141 -4.21 43.76 -23.53
N ILE A 142 -4.75 43.93 -22.32
CA ILE A 142 -6.09 44.45 -22.12
C ILE A 142 -5.99 45.98 -22.12
N GLU A 143 -6.18 46.61 -23.27
CA GLU A 143 -6.41 48.05 -23.35
C GLU A 143 -7.78 48.39 -22.74
N LEU A 144 -7.76 49.01 -21.56
CA LEU A 144 -8.93 49.67 -20.97
C LEU A 144 -9.01 51.09 -21.54
N GLU A 145 -9.78 51.27 -22.62
CA GLU A 145 -10.26 52.60 -23.00
C GLU A 145 -11.38 53.06 -22.04
N GLY A 146 -11.28 54.34 -21.63
CA GLY A 146 -12.18 55.00 -20.68
C GLY A 146 -13.41 55.66 -21.29
#